data_AF-A0A4Q3WEE0-F1
#
_entry.id   AF-A0A4Q3WEE0-F1
#
_cell.length_a   1.000
_cell.length_b   1.000
_cell.length_c   1.000
_cell.angle_alpha   90.00
_cell.angle_beta   90.00
_cell.angle_gamma   90.00
#
_symmetry.space_group_name_H-M   'P 1'
#
loop_
_entity.id
_entity.type
_entity.pdbx_description
1 polymer ?
#
loop_
_entity_poly.entity_id
_entity_poly.type
_entity_poly.pdbx_seq_one_letter_code
_entity_poly.pdbx_strand_id
1 'polypeptide(L)'
;MKILDSSEDGTVGDLVVAELLDFTGTCLGSITVASGGILKMRGVCVGLITVQRGGILHLIGVAYAGVMNEGGVLEVRGVVRGEIVRRDGYTIVHPDAILLPADPITACGRSSAT
;
A
#
# COMPACT_ATOMS: atom_id res chain seq x y z
N MET A 1 0.09 -6.25 20.60
CA MET A 1 -0.30 -6.99 19.38
C MET A 1 -1.80 -6.86 19.15
N LYS A 2 -2.22 -5.89 18.34
CA LYS A 2 -3.59 -5.85 17.79
C LYS A 2 -3.52 -6.36 16.36
N ILE A 3 -3.89 -7.62 16.17
CA ILE A 3 -4.29 -8.13 14.85
C ILE A 3 -5.72 -7.64 14.66
N LEU A 4 -5.94 -6.74 13.70
CA LEU A 4 -7.30 -6.32 13.32
C LEU A 4 -7.80 -7.35 12.31
N ASP A 5 -8.77 -8.15 12.75
CA ASP A 5 -9.71 -8.92 11.94
C ASP A 5 -9.09 -9.82 10.85
N SER A 6 -8.40 -10.88 11.28
CA SER A 6 -8.22 -12.04 10.39
C SER A 6 -9.55 -12.79 10.32
N SER A 7 -10.32 -12.53 9.27
CA SER A 7 -11.36 -13.49 8.85
C SER A 7 -10.65 -14.82 8.53
N GLU A 8 -11.26 -15.95 8.87
CA GLU A 8 -10.66 -17.30 8.81
C GLU A 8 -10.16 -17.70 7.40
N ASP A 9 -10.51 -16.90 6.39
CA ASP A 9 -10.10 -16.96 4.99
C ASP A 9 -8.78 -16.22 4.64
N GLY A 10 -8.12 -15.57 5.61
CA GLY A 10 -6.85 -14.84 5.38
C GLY A 10 -7.02 -13.49 4.70
N THR A 11 -8.26 -12.96 4.74
CA THR A 11 -8.60 -11.64 4.25
C THR A 11 -8.71 -10.65 5.40
N VAL A 12 -8.21 -9.44 5.19
CA VAL A 12 -8.33 -8.33 6.16
C VAL A 12 -9.00 -7.13 5.49
N GLY A 13 -9.76 -6.37 6.27
CA GLY A 13 -10.34 -5.08 5.88
C GLY A 13 -9.29 -3.98 5.87
N ASP A 14 -9.59 -2.84 6.51
CA ASP A 14 -8.59 -1.79 6.70
C ASP A 14 -7.55 -2.19 7.75
N LEU A 15 -6.28 -1.95 7.44
CA LEU A 15 -5.15 -2.36 8.26
C LEU A 15 -4.29 -1.16 8.65
N VAL A 16 -4.06 -0.98 9.96
CA VAL A 16 -3.13 0.03 10.47
C VAL A 16 -1.91 -0.66 11.08
N VAL A 17 -0.73 -0.34 10.56
CA VAL A 17 0.54 -0.94 10.95
C VAL A 17 1.34 0.09 11.73
N ALA A 18 1.41 -0.05 13.05
CA ALA A 18 2.19 0.82 13.93
C ALA A 18 3.49 0.18 14.43
N GLU A 19 3.70 -1.10 14.13
CA GLU A 19 4.87 -1.89 14.51
C GLU A 19 5.33 -2.75 13.31
N LEU A 20 6.27 -3.68 13.54
CA LEU A 20 6.73 -4.58 12.48
C LEU A 20 5.65 -5.62 12.14
N LEU A 21 5.26 -5.68 10.86
CA LEU A 21 4.29 -6.64 10.35
C LEU A 21 4.76 -7.22 9.01
N ASP A 22 4.78 -8.55 8.91
CA ASP A 22 4.94 -9.26 7.64
C ASP A 22 3.55 -9.75 7.20
N PHE A 23 3.05 -9.22 6.08
CA PHE A 23 1.70 -9.48 5.60
C PHE A 23 1.73 -10.27 4.28
N THR A 24 1.18 -11.48 4.32
CA THR A 24 1.14 -12.44 3.21
C THR A 24 -0.29 -12.73 2.70
N GLY A 25 -1.32 -12.11 3.30
CA GLY A 25 -2.72 -12.34 2.96
C GLY A 25 -3.28 -11.38 1.90
N THR A 26 -4.61 -11.28 1.85
CA THR A 26 -5.32 -10.33 0.99
C THR A 26 -5.93 -9.22 1.83
N CYS A 27 -5.56 -7.98 1.57
CA CYS A 27 -6.17 -6.79 2.17
C CYS A 27 -7.18 -6.21 1.18
N LEU A 28 -8.48 -6.35 1.49
CA LEU A 28 -9.54 -5.76 0.68
C LEU A 28 -9.70 -4.26 0.97
N GLY A 29 -9.33 -3.82 2.17
CA GLY A 29 -9.35 -2.42 2.57
C GLY A 29 -8.06 -1.67 2.25
N SER A 30 -7.94 -0.50 2.86
CA SER A 30 -6.76 0.36 2.81
C SER A 30 -5.71 -0.06 3.85
N ILE A 31 -4.44 0.17 3.55
CA ILE A 31 -3.35 -0.08 4.50
C ILE A 31 -2.71 1.24 4.87
N THR A 32 -2.64 1.55 6.17
CA THR A 32 -1.91 2.71 6.68
C THR A 32 -0.70 2.24 7.49
N VAL A 33 0.49 2.56 7.01
CA VAL A 33 1.73 2.36 7.78
C VAL A 33 1.99 3.62 8.58
N ALA A 34 1.74 3.55 9.89
CA ALA A 34 1.92 4.66 10.81
C ALA A 34 3.40 4.87 11.14
N SER A 35 3.70 5.98 11.83
CA SER A 35 5.05 6.30 12.31
C SER A 35 5.64 5.16 13.15
N GLY A 36 6.83 4.69 12.79
CA GLY A 36 7.50 3.55 13.46
C GLY A 36 7.02 2.18 12.99
N GLY A 37 5.95 2.13 12.18
CA GLY A 37 5.47 0.91 11.55
C GLY A 37 6.40 0.44 10.43
N ILE A 38 6.64 -0.86 10.37
CA ILE A 38 7.44 -1.49 9.30
C ILE A 38 6.58 -2.58 8.68
N LEU A 39 6.06 -2.31 7.49
CA LEU A 39 5.26 -3.27 6.75
C LEU A 39 6.09 -3.93 5.64
N LYS A 40 6.20 -5.26 5.72
CA LYS A 40 6.66 -6.09 4.60
C LYS A 40 5.46 -6.74 3.95
N MET A 41 5.07 -6.24 2.80
CA MET A 41 3.89 -6.70 2.09
C MET A 41 4.29 -7.66 0.97
N ARG A 42 3.94 -8.93 1.12
CA ARG A 42 4.10 -9.98 0.11
C ARG A 42 2.76 -10.43 -0.49
N GLY A 43 1.66 -10.05 0.15
CA GLY A 43 0.30 -10.35 -0.29
C GLY A 43 -0.26 -9.35 -1.30
N VAL A 44 -1.59 -9.26 -1.34
CA VAL A 44 -2.33 -8.39 -2.26
C VAL A 44 -3.06 -7.32 -1.45
N CYS A 45 -3.02 -6.07 -1.87
CA CYS A 45 -3.84 -4.99 -1.33
C CYS A 45 -4.69 -4.41 -2.46
N VAL A 46 -6.00 -4.46 -2.26
CA VAL A 46 -6.99 -3.92 -3.19
C VAL A 46 -7.14 -2.40 -2.98
N GLY A 47 -7.11 -1.95 -1.73
CA GLY A 47 -7.21 -0.54 -1.37
C GLY A 47 -5.93 0.26 -1.54
N LEU A 48 -6.00 1.54 -1.18
CA LEU A 48 -4.86 2.46 -1.21
C LEU A 48 -3.92 2.13 -0.05
N ILE A 49 -2.62 2.12 -0.33
CA ILE A 49 -1.59 2.00 0.71
C ILE A 49 -1.03 3.38 1.01
N THR A 50 -1.12 3.82 2.26
CA THR A 50 -0.59 5.10 2.72
C THR A 50 0.57 4.86 3.69
N VAL A 51 1.74 5.42 3.38
CA VAL A 51 2.92 5.39 4.24
C VAL A 51 3.05 6.74 4.90
N GLN A 52 2.77 6.82 6.19
CA GLN A 52 2.90 8.05 6.96
C GLN A 52 4.37 8.35 7.28
N ARG A 53 4.61 9.58 7.75
CA ARG A 53 5.94 10.00 8.22
C ARG A 53 6.51 9.04 9.25
N GLY A 54 7.73 8.58 9.01
CA GLY A 54 8.42 7.60 9.86
C GLY A 54 7.96 6.16 9.71
N GLY A 55 6.99 5.88 8.82
CA GLY A 55 6.62 4.52 8.41
C GLY A 55 7.54 3.98 7.33
N ILE A 56 7.71 2.66 7.28
CA ILE A 56 8.51 1.96 6.28
C ILE A 56 7.67 0.88 5.60
N LEU A 57 7.58 0.92 4.27
CA LEU A 57 6.88 -0.06 3.46
C LEU A 57 7.84 -0.72 2.49
N HIS A 58 7.96 -2.05 2.59
CA HIS A 58 8.56 -2.90 1.57
C HIS A 58 7.47 -3.62 0.79
N LEU A 59 7.18 -3.14 -0.42
CA LEU A 59 6.18 -3.71 -1.30
C LEU A 59 6.82 -4.75 -2.23
N ILE A 60 6.61 -6.02 -1.91
CA ILE A 60 7.07 -7.18 -2.71
C ILE A 60 5.88 -7.81 -3.44
N GLY A 61 4.67 -7.66 -2.90
CA GLY A 61 3.42 -8.14 -3.48
C GLY A 61 2.77 -7.18 -4.48
N VAL A 62 1.43 -7.13 -4.47
CA VAL A 62 0.64 -6.37 -5.44
C VAL A 62 -0.19 -5.29 -4.75
N ALA A 63 -0.04 -4.03 -5.16
CA ALA A 63 -0.92 -2.92 -4.77
C ALA A 63 -1.84 -2.54 -5.94
N TYR A 64 -3.16 -2.59 -5.76
CA TYR A 64 -4.13 -2.36 -6.85
C TYR A 64 -4.58 -0.91 -6.99
N ALA A 65 -4.74 -0.18 -5.89
CA ALA A 65 -5.20 1.21 -5.91
C ALA A 65 -4.07 2.24 -5.80
N GLY A 66 -2.83 1.81 -6.06
CA GLY A 66 -1.64 2.65 -5.95
C GLY A 66 -1.06 2.73 -4.53
N VAL A 67 -0.04 3.57 -4.39
CA VAL A 67 0.68 3.78 -3.12
C VAL A 67 0.94 5.26 -2.92
N MET A 68 0.64 5.75 -1.72
CA MET A 68 0.83 7.13 -1.32
C MET A 68 1.89 7.21 -0.22
N ASN A 69 2.96 7.96 -0.46
CA ASN A 69 4.00 8.22 0.52
C ASN A 69 3.88 9.65 1.05
N GLU A 70 3.52 9.79 2.34
CA GLU A 70 3.33 11.04 3.06
C GLU A 70 4.46 11.32 4.06
N GLY A 71 5.71 10.98 3.71
CA GLY A 71 6.88 11.29 4.54
C GLY A 71 7.62 10.07 5.10
N GLY A 72 7.25 8.86 4.68
CA GLY A 72 7.90 7.62 5.08
C GLY A 72 8.92 7.13 4.06
N VAL A 73 9.33 5.87 4.23
CA VAL A 73 10.21 5.15 3.31
C VAL A 73 9.40 4.11 2.56
N LEU A 74 9.29 4.26 1.25
CA LEU A 74 8.61 3.34 0.36
C LEU A 74 9.64 2.64 -0.52
N GLU A 75 9.75 1.32 -0.42
CA GLU A 75 10.56 0.48 -1.29
C GLU A 75 9.65 -0.44 -2.11
N VAL A 76 9.68 -0.30 -3.43
CA VAL A 76 8.83 -1.05 -4.35
C VAL A 76 9.66 -2.04 -5.15
N ARG A 77 9.37 -3.33 -4.97
CA ARG A 77 9.95 -4.47 -5.69
C ARG A 77 8.91 -5.35 -6.37
N GLY A 78 7.64 -5.18 -6.04
CA GLY A 78 6.51 -5.93 -6.60
C GLY A 78 5.77 -5.18 -7.71
N VAL A 79 4.46 -5.39 -7.77
CA VAL A 79 3.58 -4.81 -8.78
C VAL A 79 2.74 -3.70 -8.17
N VAL A 80 2.73 -2.52 -8.80
CA VAL A 80 1.81 -1.45 -8.47
C VAL A 80 0.92 -1.19 -9.67
N ARG A 81 -0.38 -1.45 -9.50
CA ARG A 81 -1.43 -0.95 -10.38
C ARG A 81 -1.89 0.39 -9.85
N GLY A 82 -1.97 1.37 -10.74
CA GLY A 82 -2.31 2.75 -10.40
C GLY A 82 -1.09 3.64 -10.23
N GLU A 83 -1.21 4.65 -9.38
CA GLU A 83 -0.21 5.70 -9.24
C GLU A 83 0.61 5.54 -7.96
N ILE A 84 1.91 5.82 -8.05
CA ILE A 84 2.75 6.02 -6.87
C ILE A 84 2.84 7.52 -6.63
N VAL A 85 2.14 8.01 -5.62
CA VAL A 85 2.13 9.42 -5.24
C VAL A 85 3.12 9.64 -4.10
N ARG A 86 4.19 10.39 -4.36
CA ARG A 86 5.11 10.84 -3.32
C ARG A 86 4.83 12.29 -2.98
N ARG A 87 4.33 12.54 -1.77
CA ARG A 87 4.23 13.89 -1.19
C ARG A 87 5.50 14.28 -0.45
N ASP A 88 6.07 13.36 0.33
CA ASP A 88 7.26 13.60 1.15
C ASP A 88 8.00 12.26 1.42
N GLY A 89 9.17 12.31 2.06
CA GLY A 89 9.91 11.09 2.46
C GLY A 89 10.78 10.53 1.35
N TYR A 90 11.02 9.22 1.31
CA TYR A 90 11.84 8.54 0.30
C TYR A 90 11.05 7.45 -0.41
N THR A 91 11.10 7.43 -1.74
CA THR A 91 10.52 6.38 -2.58
C THR A 91 11.61 5.78 -3.45
N ILE A 92 11.79 4.47 -3.35
CA ILE A 92 12.78 3.67 -4.08
C ILE A 92 12.00 2.65 -4.89
N VAL A 93 12.03 2.77 -6.21
CA VAL A 93 11.44 1.79 -7.12
C VAL A 93 12.57 0.97 -7.72
N HIS A 94 12.54 -0.34 -7.50
CA HIS A 94 13.54 -1.25 -8.04
C HIS A 94 13.29 -1.51 -9.53
N PRO A 95 14.33 -1.86 -10.30
CA PRO A 95 14.20 -2.15 -11.73
C PRO A 95 13.31 -3.35 -12.04
N ASP A 96 13.17 -4.28 -11.09
CA ASP A 96 12.27 -5.44 -11.18
C ASP A 96 10.79 -5.11 -10.87
N ALA A 97 10.51 -3.89 -10.40
CA ALA A 97 9.14 -3.49 -10.09
C ALA A 97 8.33 -3.25 -11.36
N ILE A 98 7.06 -3.66 -11.32
CA ILE A 98 6.14 -3.52 -12.46
C ILE A 98 5.11 -2.45 -12.12
N LEU A 99 5.11 -1.36 -12.88
CA LEU A 99 4.14 -0.28 -12.82
C LEU A 99 3.11 -0.47 -13.91
N LEU A 100 1.86 -0.73 -13.52
CA LEU A 100 0.73 -0.86 -14.43
C LEU A 100 -0.17 0.38 -14.27
N PRO A 101 -0.60 1.02 -15.37
CA PRO A 101 -1.54 2.13 -15.27
C PRO A 101 -2.85 1.66 -14.60
N ALA A 102 -3.53 2.58 -13.91
CA ALA A 102 -4.90 2.32 -13.48
C ALA A 102 -5.78 2.09 -14.71
N ASP A 103 -6.66 1.09 -14.66
CA ASP A 103 -7.63 0.87 -15.72
C ASP A 103 -8.45 2.16 -15.98
N PRO A 104 -8.64 2.59 -17.24
CA PRO A 104 -9.26 3.88 -17.56
C PRO A 104 -10.71 4.00 -17.07
N ILE A 105 -11.38 2.88 -16.82
CA ILE A 105 -12.72 2.83 -16.20
C ILE A 105 -12.70 3.28 -14.72
N THR A 106 -11.59 3.09 -14.00
CA THR A 106 -11.45 3.53 -12.60
C THR A 106 -11.02 5.00 -12.49
N ALA A 107 -10.28 5.51 -13.49
CA ALA A 107 -9.84 6.91 -13.53
C ALA A 107 -11.00 7.90 -13.82
N CYS A 108 -12.09 7.44 -14.43
CA CYS A 108 -13.24 8.27 -14.78
C CYS A 108 -14.15 8.63 -13.59
N GLY A 109 -13.89 8.11 -12.39
CA GLY A 109 -14.66 8.43 -11.18
C GLY A 109 -14.25 9.71 -10.44
N ARG A 110 -13.19 10.41 -10.87
CA ARG A 110 -12.69 11.65 -10.22
C ARG A 110 -12.63 12.87 -11.15
N SER A 111 -13.57 12.99 -12.10
CA SER A 111 -13.79 14.22 -12.85
C SER A 111 -15.21 14.77 -12.66
N SER A 112 -15.50 15.31 -11.48
CA SER A 112 -16.57 16.30 -11.24
C SER A 112 -16.34 16.85 -9.82
N ALA A 113 -16.42 18.13 -9.48
CA ALA A 113 -16.78 19.33 -10.19
C ALA A 113 -16.06 20.52 -9.52
N THR A 114 -15.72 21.55 -10.29
CA THR A 114 -15.63 22.93 -9.79
C THR A 114 -16.29 23.81 -10.83
#